data_AF-A0A946Z9F5-F1
#
_entry.id   AF-A0A946Z9F5-F1
#
_cell.length_a   1.000
_cell.length_b   1.000
_cell.length_c   1.000
_cell.angle_alpha   90.00
_cell.angle_beta   90.00
_cell.angle_gamma   90.00
#
_symmetry.space_group_name_H-M   'P 1'
#
loop_
_entity.id
_entity.type
_entity.pdbx_description
1 polymer ?
#
loop_
_entity_poly.entity_id
_entity_poly.type
_entity_poly.pdbx_seq_one_letter_code
_entity_poly.pdbx_strand_id
1 'polypeptide(L)'
;NKNLYKDAGDYIVMVVAGPNARKDYHYNETEELFYQLEGEIEVHIQEDRQKKTMKLGPGDMYLHPARVPHSPVRHAGSIGLVVERKRDQMEVDDGLLWFCDNCNHKLYEAYFTLHDIEKDFLKHFEKFYGSEDLRTCKNCGTVMEADKRFVANPED
;
A
#
# COMPACT_ATOMS: atom_id res chain seq x y z
N ASN A 1 -7.86 -1.26 9.48
CA ASN A 1 -8.72 -0.34 8.69
C ASN A 1 -10.16 -0.77 8.89
N LYS A 2 -11.13 0.09 8.60
CA LYS A 2 -12.56 -0.28 8.60
C LYS A 2 -13.30 0.53 7.54
N ASN A 3 -13.98 -0.15 6.63
CA ASN A 3 -14.89 0.48 5.66
C ASN A 3 -16.17 0.96 6.39
N LEU A 4 -16.53 2.22 6.20
CA LEU A 4 -17.68 2.87 6.83
C LEU A 4 -19.00 2.59 6.10
N TYR A 5 -18.97 2.45 4.77
CA TYR A 5 -20.16 2.29 3.92
C TYR A 5 -19.97 1.10 2.98
N LYS A 6 -20.25 -0.11 3.47
CA LYS A 6 -20.07 -1.35 2.71
C LYS A 6 -20.92 -1.42 1.44
N ASP A 7 -22.10 -0.81 1.49
CA ASP A 7 -23.09 -0.83 0.39
C ASP A 7 -22.96 0.36 -0.57
N ALA A 8 -21.96 1.23 -0.40
CA ALA A 8 -21.75 2.37 -1.30
C ALA A 8 -21.48 1.89 -2.74
N GLY A 9 -22.10 2.52 -3.73
CA GLY A 9 -22.00 2.12 -5.14
C GLY A 9 -20.67 2.49 -5.79
N ASP A 10 -20.17 3.70 -5.53
CA ASP A 10 -19.05 4.28 -6.28
C ASP A 10 -17.76 4.43 -5.48
N TYR A 11 -17.87 4.54 -4.15
CA TYR A 11 -16.76 4.92 -3.29
C TYR A 11 -16.49 3.89 -2.20
N ILE A 12 -15.22 3.73 -1.88
CA ILE A 12 -14.74 3.02 -0.70
C ILE A 12 -14.30 4.09 0.29
N VAL A 13 -14.98 4.18 1.43
CA VAL A 13 -14.68 5.18 2.47
C VAL A 13 -14.20 4.43 3.71
N MET A 14 -12.95 4.65 4.10
CA MET A 14 -12.30 3.90 5.17
C MET A 14 -11.76 4.82 6.26
N VAL A 15 -11.87 4.37 7.50
CA VAL A 15 -11.02 4.86 8.60
C VAL A 15 -9.85 3.91 8.76
N VAL A 16 -8.64 4.47 8.79
CA VAL A 16 -7.41 3.70 8.91
C VAL A 16 -6.59 4.24 10.06
N ALA A 17 -6.35 3.38 11.06
CA ALA A 17 -5.57 3.70 12.24
C ALA A 17 -4.16 3.09 12.18
N GLY A 18 -3.24 3.64 12.96
CA GLY A 18 -1.92 3.05 13.21
C GLY A 18 -1.78 2.41 14.61
N PRO A 19 -0.65 1.75 14.90
CA PRO A 19 0.53 1.68 14.05
C PRO A 19 0.39 0.64 12.93
N ASN A 20 0.81 1.01 11.72
CA ASN A 20 0.97 0.06 10.62
C ASN A 20 1.98 0.60 9.61
N ALA A 21 3.03 -0.18 9.35
CA ALA A 21 3.96 0.08 8.27
C ALA A 21 3.99 -1.16 7.38
N ARG A 22 4.02 -0.93 6.06
CA ARG A 22 4.23 -2.00 5.08
C ARG A 22 5.27 -1.55 4.06
N LYS A 23 5.81 -2.49 3.30
CA LYS A 23 6.85 -2.23 2.29
C LYS A 23 6.31 -2.28 0.85
N ASP A 24 5.08 -2.77 0.67
CA ASP A 24 4.38 -2.69 -0.61
C ASP A 24 4.03 -1.23 -0.95
N TYR A 25 4.13 -0.91 -2.23
CA TYR A 25 3.58 0.28 -2.84
C TYR A 25 2.35 -0.16 -3.64
N HIS A 26 1.20 0.42 -3.30
CA HIS A 26 -0.05 0.21 -4.00
C HIS A 26 -0.11 1.10 -5.24
N TYR A 27 -0.44 0.49 -6.36
CA TYR A 27 -0.77 1.14 -7.62
C TYR A 27 -2.29 1.09 -7.81
N ASN A 28 -2.91 2.25 -7.92
CA ASN A 28 -4.33 2.39 -8.18
C ASN A 28 -4.54 3.19 -9.48
N GLU A 29 -5.46 2.74 -10.31
CA GLU A 29 -5.84 3.40 -11.57
C GLU A 29 -6.68 4.67 -11.37
N THR A 30 -7.08 4.93 -10.12
CA THR A 30 -7.85 6.10 -9.71
C THR A 30 -7.11 6.91 -8.65
N GLU A 31 -7.55 8.14 -8.43
CA GLU A 31 -7.05 8.98 -7.34
C GLU A 31 -7.50 8.43 -5.98
N GLU A 32 -6.72 8.73 -4.94
CA GLU A 32 -7.05 8.39 -3.56
C GLU A 32 -6.95 9.63 -2.67
N LEU A 33 -8.02 9.94 -1.95
CA LEU A 33 -8.02 11.06 -1.01
C LEU A 33 -7.62 10.58 0.38
N PHE A 34 -6.60 11.21 0.94
CA PHE A 34 -6.21 11.09 2.34
C PHE A 34 -6.66 12.34 3.08
N TYR A 35 -7.32 12.14 4.23
CA TYR A 35 -7.60 13.21 5.19
C TYR A 35 -7.20 12.74 6.59
N GLN A 36 -6.17 13.36 7.15
CA GLN A 36 -5.60 12.93 8.41
C GLN A 36 -6.32 13.61 9.58
N LEU A 37 -6.92 12.82 10.47
CA LEU A 37 -7.77 13.32 11.56
C LEU A 37 -7.00 13.49 12.87
N GLU A 38 -6.21 12.49 13.24
CA GLU A 38 -5.41 12.46 14.48
C GLU A 38 -4.04 11.87 14.23
N GLY A 39 -3.02 12.33 14.95
CA GLY A 39 -1.65 11.86 14.80
C GLY A 39 -1.04 12.13 13.41
N GLU A 40 0.16 11.59 13.20
CA GLU A 40 0.95 11.81 11.99
C GLU A 40 1.07 10.53 11.15
N ILE A 41 1.18 10.70 9.84
CA ILE A 41 1.49 9.62 8.89
C ILE A 41 2.50 10.10 7.85
N GLU A 42 3.16 9.14 7.21
CA GLU A 42 3.95 9.37 6.01
C GLU A 42 3.31 8.63 4.83
N VAL A 43 3.32 9.22 3.64
CA VAL A 43 2.95 8.55 2.39
C VAL A 43 4.18 8.55 1.49
N HIS A 44 4.84 7.41 1.40
CA HIS A 44 5.95 7.23 0.47
C HIS A 44 5.40 7.05 -0.93
N ILE A 45 5.98 7.69 -1.94
CA ILE A 45 5.57 7.57 -3.34
C ILE A 45 6.78 7.27 -4.22
N GLN A 46 6.53 6.66 -5.37
CA GLN A 46 7.51 6.50 -6.44
C GLN A 46 7.22 7.51 -7.55
N GLU A 47 8.07 8.52 -7.66
CA GLU A 47 7.97 9.57 -8.68
C GLU A 47 9.33 9.74 -9.34
N ASP A 48 9.39 9.76 -10.67
CA ASP A 48 10.63 9.84 -11.44
C ASP A 48 11.68 8.76 -11.05
N ARG A 49 11.21 7.56 -10.70
CA ARG A 49 12.02 6.42 -10.21
C ARG A 49 12.73 6.68 -8.89
N GLN A 50 12.31 7.70 -8.14
CA GLN A 50 12.81 8.03 -6.82
C GLN A 50 11.71 7.91 -5.77
N LYS A 51 12.11 7.49 -4.57
CA LYS A 51 11.24 7.56 -3.39
C LYS A 51 11.11 9.02 -2.95
N LYS A 52 9.87 9.52 -2.88
CA LYS A 52 9.53 10.77 -2.19
C LYS A 52 8.63 10.46 -0.99
N THR A 53 8.65 11.31 0.02
CA THR A 53 7.82 11.12 1.23
C THR A 53 7.00 12.37 1.48
N MET A 54 5.69 12.20 1.46
CA MET A 54 4.73 13.19 1.95
C MET A 54 4.53 12.96 3.45
N LYS A 55 4.49 14.03 4.24
CA LYS A 55 4.17 13.96 5.68
C LYS A 55 2.83 14.65 5.89
N LEU A 56 1.92 13.99 6.60
CA LEU A 56 0.58 14.49 6.87
C LEU A 56 0.34 14.45 8.39
N GLY A 57 -0.04 15.59 8.95
CA GLY A 57 -0.48 15.75 10.33
C GLY A 57 -1.98 15.99 10.43
N PRO A 58 -2.52 16.18 11.66
CA PRO A 58 -3.94 16.42 11.86
C PRO A 58 -4.46 17.64 11.08
N GLY A 59 -5.51 17.45 10.29
CA GLY A 59 -6.10 18.47 9.42
C GLY A 59 -5.60 18.46 7.98
N ASP A 60 -4.48 17.78 7.69
CA ASP A 60 -3.92 17.74 6.34
C ASP A 60 -4.77 16.88 5.40
N MET A 61 -4.99 17.40 4.19
CA MET A 61 -5.61 16.68 3.08
C MET A 61 -4.60 16.49 1.95
N TYR A 62 -4.62 15.31 1.34
CA TYR A 62 -3.77 14.98 0.21
C TYR A 62 -4.55 14.15 -0.80
N LEU A 63 -4.70 14.67 -2.01
CA LEU A 63 -5.25 13.92 -3.14
C LEU A 63 -4.08 13.27 -3.88
N HIS A 64 -3.95 11.96 -3.70
CA HIS A 64 -2.91 11.17 -4.34
C HIS A 64 -3.29 10.91 -5.81
N PRO A 65 -2.41 11.21 -6.78
CA PRO A 65 -2.71 11.02 -8.20
C PRO A 65 -2.86 9.54 -8.58
N ALA A 66 -3.70 9.27 -9.57
CA ALA A 66 -3.80 7.95 -10.18
C ALA A 66 -2.44 7.48 -10.73
N ARG A 67 -2.21 6.17 -10.67
CA ARG A 67 -1.06 5.43 -11.23
C ARG A 67 0.31 5.77 -10.62
N VAL A 68 0.32 6.50 -9.51
CA VAL A 68 1.55 6.74 -8.73
C VAL A 68 1.63 5.66 -7.64
N PRO A 69 2.68 4.81 -7.61
CA PRO A 69 2.80 3.83 -6.55
C PRO A 69 3.03 4.51 -5.20
N HIS A 70 2.27 4.12 -4.17
CA HIS A 70 2.37 4.72 -2.85
C HIS A 70 2.31 3.72 -1.69
N SER A 71 3.00 4.02 -0.59
CA SER A 71 3.13 3.17 0.60
C SER A 71 2.91 4.01 1.87
N PRO A 72 1.71 3.98 2.45
CA PRO A 72 1.42 4.71 3.68
C PRO A 72 2.05 4.06 4.91
N VAL A 73 2.74 4.85 5.73
CA VAL A 73 3.25 4.49 7.06
C VAL A 73 2.44 5.24 8.10
N ARG A 74 1.80 4.50 9.01
CA ARG A 74 0.92 5.05 10.04
C ARG A 74 1.53 4.87 11.41
N HIS A 75 1.76 5.97 12.11
CA HIS A 75 2.33 5.95 13.46
C HIS A 75 1.27 5.57 14.51
N ALA A 76 1.72 5.15 15.69
CA ALA A 76 0.80 4.77 16.77
C ALA A 76 -0.12 5.94 17.17
N GLY A 77 -1.41 5.65 17.36
CA GLY A 77 -2.41 6.67 17.69
C GLY A 77 -2.85 7.55 16.52
N SER A 78 -2.36 7.31 15.30
CA SER A 78 -2.86 8.02 14.12
C SER A 78 -4.23 7.49 13.68
N ILE A 79 -5.11 8.38 13.23
CA ILE A 79 -6.41 8.07 12.62
C ILE A 79 -6.56 8.95 11.39
N GLY A 80 -6.83 8.33 10.24
CA GLY A 80 -7.11 9.05 8.99
C GLY A 80 -8.30 8.47 8.25
N LEU A 81 -8.96 9.31 7.47
CA LEU A 81 -9.95 8.95 6.47
C LEU A 81 -9.25 8.73 5.12
N VAL A 82 -9.60 7.65 4.43
CA VAL A 82 -9.19 7.38 3.05
C VAL A 82 -10.43 7.20 2.20
N VAL A 83 -10.48 7.86 1.05
CA VAL A 83 -11.55 7.70 0.06
C VAL A 83 -10.95 7.27 -1.26
N GLU A 84 -11.41 6.13 -1.77
CA GLU A 84 -11.05 5.60 -3.08
C GLU A 84 -12.32 5.43 -3.93
N ARG A 85 -12.15 5.35 -5.25
CA ARG A 85 -13.22 4.94 -6.16
C ARG A 85 -13.22 3.42 -6.33
N LYS A 86 -14.39 2.79 -6.44
CA LYS A 86 -14.51 1.37 -6.80
C LYS A 86 -14.10 1.14 -8.26
N ARG A 87 -13.44 0.01 -8.53
CA ARG A 87 -12.90 -0.33 -9.85
C ARG A 87 -13.78 -1.31 -10.64
N ASP A 88 -14.84 -1.87 -10.04
CA ASP A 88 -15.71 -2.91 -10.59
C ASP A 88 -16.28 -2.61 -11.99
N GLN A 89 -16.40 -1.34 -12.36
CA GLN A 89 -16.93 -0.90 -13.66
C GLN A 89 -15.88 -0.34 -14.63
N MET A 90 -14.59 -0.44 -14.28
CA MET A 90 -13.52 0.25 -15.01
C MET A 90 -12.67 -0.67 -15.90
N GLU A 91 -12.85 -2.00 -15.88
CA GLU A 91 -12.00 -2.97 -16.61
C GLU A 91 -10.49 -2.68 -16.43
N VAL A 92 -10.09 -2.37 -15.19
CA VAL A 92 -8.71 -2.06 -14.82
C VAL A 92 -8.23 -2.93 -13.67
N ASP A 93 -6.92 -3.10 -13.58
CA ASP A 93 -6.26 -3.83 -12.50
C ASP A 93 -5.59 -2.86 -11.52
N ASP A 94 -5.62 -3.23 -10.24
CA ASP A 94 -4.75 -2.65 -9.22
C ASP A 94 -3.38 -3.34 -9.24
N GLY A 95 -2.40 -2.76 -8.56
CA GLY A 95 -1.07 -3.35 -8.47
C GLY A 95 -0.42 -3.24 -7.10
N LEU A 96 0.46 -4.19 -6.81
CA LEU A 96 1.35 -4.17 -5.65
C LEU A 96 2.79 -4.26 -6.14
N LEU A 97 3.62 -3.32 -5.70
CA LEU A 97 5.01 -3.18 -6.10
C LEU A 97 5.93 -3.16 -4.88
N TRP A 98 7.13 -3.70 -5.02
CA TRP A 98 8.17 -3.64 -4.01
C TRP A 98 9.45 -3.05 -4.58
N PHE A 99 10.15 -2.27 -3.77
CA PHE A 99 11.38 -1.59 -4.16
C PHE A 99 12.46 -1.88 -3.12
N CYS A 100 13.70 -1.98 -3.58
CA CYS A 100 14.86 -2.28 -2.74
C CYS A 100 15.10 -1.16 -1.73
N ASP A 101 15.15 -1.48 -0.44
CA ASP A 101 15.39 -0.52 0.65
C ASP A 101 16.76 0.20 0.54
N ASN A 102 17.72 -0.38 -0.18
CA ASN A 102 19.08 0.15 -0.33
C ASN A 102 19.24 1.07 -1.56
N CYS A 103 18.67 0.69 -2.72
CA CYS A 103 18.90 1.43 -3.98
C CYS A 103 17.63 1.82 -4.74
N ASN A 104 16.44 1.59 -4.16
CA ASN A 104 15.13 1.87 -4.77
C ASN A 104 14.86 1.14 -6.09
N HIS A 105 15.68 0.15 -6.48
CA HIS A 105 15.40 -0.67 -7.65
C HIS A 105 14.14 -1.53 -7.42
N LYS A 106 13.24 -1.59 -8.40
CA LYS A 106 12.02 -2.42 -8.31
C LYS A 106 12.40 -3.90 -8.16
N LEU A 107 11.87 -4.55 -7.13
CA LEU A 107 12.10 -5.95 -6.83
C LEU A 107 11.08 -6.85 -7.53
N TYR A 108 9.82 -6.50 -7.38
CA TYR A 108 8.69 -7.29 -7.86
C TYR A 108 7.47 -6.40 -8.05
N GLU A 109 6.59 -6.80 -8.97
CA GLU A 109 5.27 -6.22 -9.14
C GLU A 109 4.26 -7.32 -9.46
N ALA A 110 3.02 -7.12 -9.03
CA ALA A 110 1.88 -7.94 -9.40
C ALA A 110 0.70 -7.02 -9.70
N TYR A 111 0.01 -7.26 -10.81
CA TYR A 111 -1.23 -6.59 -11.17
C TYR A 111 -2.37 -7.61 -11.12
N PHE A 112 -3.52 -7.19 -10.64
CA PHE A 112 -4.69 -8.05 -10.43
C PHE A 112 -5.98 -7.24 -10.34
N THR A 113 -7.07 -7.87 -10.76
CA THR A 113 -8.40 -7.29 -10.58
C THR A 113 -8.77 -7.34 -9.10
N LEU A 114 -9.03 -6.17 -8.52
CA LEU A 114 -9.32 -6.04 -7.10
C LEU A 114 -10.83 -6.18 -6.83
N HIS A 115 -11.20 -7.15 -6.01
CA HIS A 115 -12.58 -7.33 -5.54
C HIS A 115 -12.71 -7.13 -4.03
N ASP A 116 -11.75 -7.63 -3.26
CA ASP A 116 -11.67 -7.49 -1.80
C ASP A 116 -10.23 -7.22 -1.39
N ILE A 117 -9.97 -5.97 -0.97
CA ILE A 117 -8.64 -5.51 -0.59
C ILE A 117 -7.97 -6.34 0.51
N GLU A 118 -8.73 -6.86 1.47
CA GLU A 118 -8.16 -7.61 2.58
C GLU A 118 -7.72 -9.01 2.15
N LYS A 119 -8.47 -9.63 1.22
CA LYS A 119 -8.20 -11.00 0.74
C LYS A 119 -7.24 -11.05 -0.43
N ASP A 120 -7.40 -10.14 -1.38
CA ASP A 120 -6.67 -10.20 -2.65
C ASP A 120 -5.21 -9.77 -2.45
N PHE A 121 -4.94 -8.80 -1.56
CA PHE A 121 -3.57 -8.37 -1.25
C PHE A 121 -2.76 -9.47 -0.55
N LEU A 122 -3.40 -10.24 0.34
CA LEU A 122 -2.72 -11.23 1.19
C LEU A 122 -1.95 -12.27 0.36
N LYS A 123 -2.57 -12.81 -0.70
CA LYS A 123 -1.94 -13.81 -1.58
C LYS A 123 -0.67 -13.28 -2.25
N HIS A 124 -0.67 -12.00 -2.62
CA HIS A 124 0.49 -11.35 -3.23
C HIS A 124 1.59 -11.07 -2.20
N PHE A 125 1.21 -10.74 -0.96
CA PHE A 125 2.15 -10.59 0.15
C PHE A 125 2.83 -11.92 0.48
N GLU A 126 2.08 -13.00 0.68
CA GLU A 126 2.61 -14.34 0.94
C GLU A 126 3.56 -14.80 -0.16
N LYS A 127 3.17 -14.60 -1.43
CA LYS A 127 4.03 -14.94 -2.59
C LYS A 127 5.36 -14.18 -2.56
N PHE A 128 5.31 -12.86 -2.32
CA PHE A 128 6.51 -12.03 -2.31
C PHE A 128 7.41 -12.36 -1.12
N TYR A 129 6.86 -12.35 0.10
CA TYR A 129 7.65 -12.54 1.30
C TYR A 129 8.16 -13.99 1.46
N GLY A 130 7.40 -14.98 0.98
CA GLY A 130 7.81 -16.39 0.94
C GLY A 130 8.90 -16.73 -0.09
N SER A 131 9.29 -15.80 -0.96
CA SER A 131 10.32 -16.01 -1.98
C SER A 131 11.54 -15.11 -1.77
N GLU A 132 12.67 -15.69 -1.37
CA GLU A 132 13.94 -14.95 -1.30
C GLU A 132 14.37 -14.40 -2.67
N ASP A 133 14.13 -15.16 -3.74
CA ASP A 133 14.45 -14.73 -5.10
C ASP A 133 13.74 -13.45 -5.52
N LEU A 134 12.46 -13.30 -5.13
CA LEU A 134 11.67 -12.08 -5.38
C LEU A 134 12.10 -10.93 -4.47
N ARG A 135 12.55 -11.22 -3.24
CA ARG A 135 13.08 -10.23 -2.29
C ARG A 135 14.52 -9.78 -2.60
N THR A 136 15.23 -10.49 -3.46
CA THR A 136 16.63 -10.22 -3.80
C THR A 136 16.75 -9.21 -4.93
N CYS A 137 17.31 -8.04 -4.62
CA CYS A 137 17.55 -6.99 -5.60
C CYS A 137 18.53 -7.41 -6.68
N LYS A 138 18.08 -7.42 -7.94
CA LYS A 138 18.92 -7.77 -9.10
C LYS A 138 19.95 -6.70 -9.46
N ASN A 139 19.84 -5.49 -8.90
CA ASN A 139 20.78 -4.39 -9.15
C ASN A 139 21.94 -4.34 -8.15
N CYS A 140 21.69 -4.55 -6.84
CA CYS A 140 22.71 -4.41 -5.80
C CYS A 140 22.88 -5.64 -4.89
N GLY A 141 22.13 -6.72 -5.13
CA GLY A 141 22.21 -7.95 -4.34
C GLY A 141 21.58 -7.88 -2.94
N THR A 142 21.14 -6.70 -2.49
CA THR A 142 20.44 -6.57 -1.20
C THR A 142 19.16 -7.41 -1.18
N VAL A 143 19.01 -8.25 -0.16
CA VAL A 143 17.79 -9.02 0.10
C VAL A 143 16.90 -8.23 1.05
N MET A 144 15.65 -7.97 0.66
CA MET A 144 14.67 -7.35 1.55
C MET A 144 14.29 -8.34 2.66
N GLU A 145 14.32 -7.90 3.92
CA GLU A 145 13.83 -8.70 5.05
C GLU A 145 12.37 -9.14 4.86
N ALA A 146 12.08 -10.41 5.16
CA ALA A 146 10.73 -10.94 5.08
C ALA A 146 9.88 -10.41 6.25
N ASP A 147 8.64 -10.04 5.95
CA ASP A 147 7.69 -9.67 6.99
C ASP A 147 7.05 -10.93 7.57
N LYS A 148 7.32 -11.17 8.86
CA LYS A 148 6.89 -12.36 9.60
C LYS A 148 5.38 -12.61 9.54
N ARG A 149 4.57 -11.56 9.37
CA ARG A 149 3.12 -11.65 9.24
C ARG A 149 2.66 -12.49 8.04
N PHE A 150 3.51 -12.64 7.02
CA PHE A 150 3.18 -13.33 5.77
C PHE A 150 4.05 -14.56 5.50
N VAL A 151 4.89 -14.95 6.46
CA VAL A 151 5.76 -16.13 6.37
C VAL A 151 5.70 -17.05 7.59
N ALA A 152 5.13 -16.59 8.72
CA ALA A 152 4.90 -17.45 9.87
C ALA A 152 3.80 -18.46 9.54
N ASN A 153 4.06 -19.74 9.79
CA ASN A 153 3.05 -20.78 9.64
C ASN A 153 1.88 -20.51 10.61
N PRO A 154 0.64 -20.89 10.27
CA PRO A 154 -0.51 -20.75 11.17
C PRO A 154 -0.42 -21.50 12.52
N GLU A 155 0.70 -22.16 12.81
CA GLU A 155 0.91 -23.02 13.98
C GLU A 155 1.98 -22.50 14.98
N ASP A 156 2.56 -21.31 14.75
CA ASP A 156 3.48 -20.65 15.70
C ASP A 156 2.77 -19.64 16.63
#